data_AF-A0A957GRZ9-F1
#
_entry.id   AF-A0A957GRZ9-F1
#
_cell.length_a   1.000
_cell.length_b   1.000
_cell.length_c   1.000
_cell.angle_alpha   90.00
_cell.angle_beta   90.00
_cell.angle_gamma   90.00
#
_symmetry.space_group_name_H-M   'P 1'
#
loop_
_entity.id
_entity.type
_entity.pdbx_description
1 polymer ?
#
loop_
_entity_poly.entity_id
_entity_poly.type
_entity_poly.pdbx_seq_one_letter_code
_entity_poly.pdbx_strand_id
1 'polypeptide(L)'
;PNAGWGTPPHHEGPDGHCTNDLMDGGDTFGDGLHYISGAGYYGGHPNPARGNPQGVFGSEVNTAVPFALANPIECDFRQPGFDGALAVWATSTNGLVEYTASNFGGEMQGDLLAAGWNSENIYRVKLSFDQNDVPTVELSTVLFSSVGGSPLDVTAQGDNAVFPGTIWVASLWSGGIRVYEPTATSECSGADSPALDEDGDGFSNADEIDNGTDPCNASNLPPDADGDFLSDLNDADDDNDGINDVSDLFAIDPFNGTTTHAPVSFTWDNDGSNPGGLLGLGFTGLMSNGSSDYLTLFDPDKMTAGGAGGLMTIDQVPDGTALGSNNNQEYGFQFGVSTDTSLPLTAHTRLLNPFSGQTPQDNQALGLFVGRGDQDNFVALLVAANGGAGGVALVQEVDGTTISSQLFGSGAGIAPLGSAIVDLYLKVDPLTQTVQAGYARDGGTRQLLGNPLPISAGWLAADGALAVGVMATSNGPAAPFTATWDRIDVWQEPPDNLGAWTAVSACNEPTARHENGFVQFERKFYLLG
;
A
#
# COMPACT_ATOMS: atom_id res chain seq x y z
N PRO A 1 34.44 -10.88 23.05
CA PRO A 1 34.10 -11.13 24.47
C PRO A 1 33.47 -9.87 25.08
N ASN A 2 32.66 -10.00 26.13
CA ASN A 2 32.09 -8.84 26.84
C ASN A 2 32.79 -8.69 28.19
N ALA A 3 32.87 -7.45 28.69
CA ALA A 3 33.54 -7.19 29.96
C ALA A 3 32.90 -8.02 31.09
N GLY A 4 33.70 -8.88 31.72
CA GLY A 4 33.28 -9.74 32.83
C GLY A 4 32.51 -11.01 32.45
N TRP A 5 32.22 -11.25 31.17
CA TRP A 5 31.47 -12.41 30.69
C TRP A 5 32.08 -12.99 29.41
N GLY A 6 32.41 -14.29 29.44
CA GLY A 6 33.12 -14.91 28.35
C GLY A 6 34.57 -14.41 28.23
N THR A 7 35.44 -15.23 27.66
CA THR A 7 36.83 -14.91 27.30
C THR A 7 37.24 -15.88 26.18
N PRO A 8 38.43 -15.78 25.56
CA PRO A 8 38.83 -16.78 24.59
C PRO A 8 38.76 -18.22 25.14
N PRO A 9 38.58 -19.23 24.27
CA PRO A 9 38.40 -20.61 24.70
C PRO A 9 39.50 -21.12 25.65
N HIS A 10 39.17 -22.07 26.52
CA HIS A 10 40.20 -22.73 27.32
C HIS A 10 41.17 -23.47 26.40
N HIS A 11 42.49 -23.33 26.64
CA HIS A 11 43.56 -23.75 25.73
C HIS A 11 43.51 -23.11 24.32
N GLU A 12 43.16 -21.83 24.27
CA GLU A 12 43.25 -20.98 23.09
C GLU A 12 44.65 -21.02 22.43
N GLY A 13 44.66 -20.88 21.10
CA GLY A 13 45.86 -20.79 20.29
C GLY A 13 45.75 -21.54 18.95
N PRO A 14 46.68 -21.27 18.01
CA PRO A 14 46.60 -21.75 16.62
C PRO A 14 46.84 -23.27 16.47
N ASP A 15 47.27 -23.94 17.53
CA ASP A 15 47.60 -25.36 17.54
C ASP A 15 46.35 -26.28 17.63
N GLY A 16 45.15 -25.72 17.78
CA GLY A 16 43.90 -26.49 17.70
C GLY A 16 43.56 -27.28 18.96
N HIS A 17 43.95 -26.78 20.14
CA HIS A 17 43.75 -27.47 21.42
C HIS A 17 42.59 -26.94 22.25
N CYS A 18 41.84 -25.97 21.73
CA CYS A 18 40.76 -25.32 22.46
C CYS A 18 39.63 -26.29 22.84
N THR A 19 38.93 -25.99 23.94
CA THR A 19 37.76 -26.74 24.42
C THR A 19 36.52 -25.85 24.50
N ASN A 20 35.37 -26.43 24.85
CA ASN A 20 34.13 -25.69 25.12
C ASN A 20 33.91 -25.41 26.63
N ASP A 21 34.97 -25.51 27.43
CA ASP A 21 34.89 -25.22 28.86
C ASP A 21 34.47 -23.76 29.06
N LEU A 22 33.65 -23.54 30.09
CA LEU A 22 33.21 -22.20 30.45
C LEU A 22 34.40 -21.38 30.96
N MET A 23 34.63 -20.24 30.31
CA MET A 23 35.69 -19.31 30.65
C MET A 23 35.10 -17.88 30.72
N ASP A 24 35.30 -17.22 31.86
CA ASP A 24 34.74 -15.88 32.16
C ASP A 24 35.83 -14.87 32.54
N GLY A 25 35.45 -13.59 32.63
CA GLY A 25 36.35 -12.50 33.03
C GLY A 25 37.10 -11.82 31.89
N GLY A 26 36.62 -11.95 30.65
CA GLY A 26 37.22 -11.29 29.48
C GLY A 26 36.91 -9.80 29.39
N ASP A 27 37.54 -9.16 28.40
CA ASP A 27 37.42 -7.74 28.08
C ASP A 27 36.45 -7.49 26.92
N THR A 28 35.90 -6.26 26.85
CA THR A 28 35.15 -5.81 25.66
C THR A 28 36.12 -5.29 24.61
N PHE A 29 35.98 -5.77 23.39
CA PHE A 29 36.75 -5.29 22.23
C PHE A 29 35.82 -4.55 21.26
N GLY A 30 36.41 -3.74 20.38
CA GLY A 30 35.68 -3.04 19.34
C GLY A 30 35.23 -3.96 18.20
N ASP A 31 34.40 -3.46 17.30
CA ASP A 31 33.96 -4.19 16.12
C ASP A 31 34.90 -3.94 14.94
N GLY A 32 35.24 -5.01 14.22
CA GLY A 32 36.12 -4.98 13.05
C GLY A 32 35.35 -5.09 11.74
N LEU A 33 35.70 -4.27 10.74
CA LEU A 33 35.25 -4.45 9.35
C LEU A 33 36.22 -5.42 8.65
N HIS A 34 35.72 -6.54 8.13
CA HIS A 34 36.55 -7.53 7.42
C HIS A 34 36.18 -7.64 5.95
N TYR A 35 37.21 -7.74 5.10
CA TYR A 35 37.05 -8.24 3.74
C TYR A 35 37.26 -9.76 3.73
N ILE A 36 36.21 -10.49 3.35
CA ILE A 36 36.25 -11.95 3.25
C ILE A 36 36.89 -12.33 1.92
N SER A 37 38.20 -12.61 1.95
CA SER A 37 38.98 -12.93 0.74
C SER A 37 38.65 -14.29 0.10
N GLY A 38 37.86 -15.12 0.77
CA GLY A 38 37.39 -16.40 0.23
C GLY A 38 36.96 -17.40 1.30
N ALA A 39 36.63 -18.61 0.84
CA ALA A 39 36.23 -19.71 1.72
C ALA A 39 37.35 -20.06 2.72
N GLY A 40 36.99 -20.23 3.99
CA GLY A 40 37.95 -20.52 5.06
C GLY A 40 38.64 -19.29 5.66
N TYR A 41 38.26 -18.08 5.26
CA TYR A 41 38.66 -16.87 5.97
C TYR A 41 38.24 -16.95 7.44
N TYR A 42 39.19 -16.74 8.35
CA TYR A 42 38.97 -16.97 9.77
C TYR A 42 38.50 -15.71 10.52
N GLY A 43 39.09 -14.55 10.22
CA GLY A 43 38.71 -13.27 10.86
C GLY A 43 38.96 -13.18 12.36
N GLY A 44 39.65 -14.15 13.00
CA GLY A 44 40.07 -14.04 14.40
C GLY A 44 39.02 -14.42 15.45
N HIS A 45 37.83 -14.87 15.03
CA HIS A 45 36.74 -15.24 15.94
C HIS A 45 36.74 -16.75 16.23
N PRO A 46 37.17 -17.19 17.43
CA PRO A 46 37.37 -18.60 17.71
C PRO A 46 36.07 -19.37 17.72
N ASN A 47 36.10 -20.55 17.12
CA ASN A 47 35.03 -21.53 17.09
C ASN A 47 35.60 -22.89 17.49
N PRO A 48 35.53 -23.27 18.78
CA PRO A 48 36.07 -24.54 19.25
C PRO A 48 35.49 -25.77 18.56
N ALA A 49 34.24 -25.73 18.12
CA ALA A 49 33.61 -26.83 17.40
C ALA A 49 34.23 -27.05 16.01
N ARG A 50 34.76 -26.01 15.37
CA ARG A 50 35.48 -26.11 14.09
C ARG A 50 36.99 -26.23 14.25
N GLY A 51 37.56 -25.62 15.30
CA GLY A 51 38.98 -25.67 15.61
C GLY A 51 39.43 -27.02 16.18
N ASN A 52 38.61 -27.60 17.05
CA ASN A 52 38.90 -28.87 17.74
C ASN A 52 37.61 -29.70 18.00
N PRO A 53 36.91 -30.17 16.95
CA PRO A 53 35.67 -30.94 17.11
C PRO A 53 35.85 -32.19 17.97
N GLN A 54 37.02 -32.84 17.91
CA GLN A 54 37.31 -34.01 18.75
C GLN A 54 37.41 -33.63 20.23
N GLY A 55 38.11 -32.55 20.57
CA GLY A 55 38.22 -32.08 21.95
C GLY A 55 36.90 -31.56 22.53
N VAL A 56 36.01 -31.03 21.68
CA VAL A 56 34.69 -30.51 22.10
C VAL A 56 33.63 -31.59 22.22
N PHE A 57 33.52 -32.50 21.25
CA PHE A 57 32.42 -33.48 21.17
C PHE A 57 32.84 -34.92 21.52
N GLY A 58 34.14 -35.18 21.65
CA GLY A 58 34.74 -36.47 22.03
C GLY A 58 34.68 -37.56 20.94
N SER A 59 33.63 -37.58 20.13
CA SER A 59 33.40 -38.60 19.09
C SER A 59 32.80 -37.98 17.83
N GLU A 60 33.17 -38.52 16.66
CA GLU A 60 32.78 -37.99 15.35
C GLU A 60 31.26 -38.09 15.10
N VAL A 61 30.59 -39.07 15.72
CA VAL A 61 29.13 -39.23 15.61
C VAL A 61 28.32 -38.13 16.33
N ASN A 62 28.98 -37.34 17.17
CA ASN A 62 28.35 -36.29 17.98
C ASN A 62 28.59 -34.87 17.46
N THR A 63 29.33 -34.70 16.35
CA THR A 63 29.67 -33.40 15.78
C THR A 63 29.11 -33.26 14.35
N ALA A 64 28.72 -32.04 14.00
CA ALA A 64 28.37 -31.68 12.62
C ALA A 64 29.61 -31.42 11.74
N VAL A 65 30.81 -31.37 12.34
CA VAL A 65 32.09 -31.09 11.67
C VAL A 65 32.94 -32.37 11.72
N PRO A 66 33.15 -33.07 10.58
CA PRO A 66 34.09 -34.19 10.50
C PRO A 66 35.47 -33.80 11.02
N PHE A 67 36.14 -34.71 11.73
CA PHE A 67 37.43 -34.38 12.36
C PHE A 67 38.51 -34.01 11.33
N ALA A 68 38.44 -34.59 10.14
CA ALA A 68 39.33 -34.27 9.03
C ALA A 68 39.15 -32.85 8.46
N LEU A 69 38.04 -32.17 8.78
CA LEU A 69 37.77 -30.79 8.36
C LEU A 69 38.03 -29.78 9.48
N ALA A 70 38.62 -30.21 10.60
CA ALA A 70 39.04 -29.31 11.67
C ALA A 70 40.03 -28.27 11.13
N ASN A 71 39.86 -27.02 11.56
CA ASN A 71 40.73 -25.90 11.19
C ASN A 71 41.38 -25.34 12.46
N PRO A 72 42.57 -25.82 12.88
CA PRO A 72 43.18 -25.50 14.18
C PRO A 72 43.31 -24.00 14.49
N ILE A 73 43.46 -23.17 13.45
CA ILE A 73 43.52 -21.71 13.61
C ILE A 73 42.25 -21.14 14.23
N GLU A 74 41.12 -21.84 14.17
CA GLU A 74 39.85 -21.43 14.77
C GLU A 74 39.79 -21.62 16.28
N CYS A 75 40.88 -22.05 16.89
CA CYS A 75 41.10 -21.97 18.32
C CYS A 75 41.80 -20.68 18.78
N ASP A 76 42.31 -19.85 17.86
CA ASP A 76 43.17 -18.67 18.14
C ASP A 76 42.34 -17.38 18.16
N PHE A 77 42.11 -16.78 19.31
CA PHE A 77 41.40 -15.49 19.34
C PHE A 77 42.35 -14.37 18.92
N ARG A 78 41.95 -13.60 17.91
CA ARG A 78 42.69 -12.41 17.50
C ARG A 78 41.86 -11.18 17.79
N GLN A 79 42.48 -10.23 18.46
CA GLN A 79 41.83 -8.96 18.77
C GLN A 79 41.59 -8.15 17.49
N PRO A 80 40.42 -7.49 17.37
CA PRO A 80 40.15 -6.50 16.33
C PRO A 80 41.29 -5.52 16.11
N GLY A 81 41.78 -5.46 14.86
CA GLY A 81 42.95 -4.68 14.44
C GLY A 81 44.25 -5.50 14.33
N PHE A 82 44.25 -6.73 14.85
CA PHE A 82 45.33 -7.72 14.68
C PHE A 82 44.83 -9.02 14.01
N ASP A 83 43.54 -9.07 13.71
CA ASP A 83 42.79 -10.18 13.11
C ASP A 83 42.59 -10.04 11.60
N GLY A 84 43.12 -8.97 11.01
CA GLY A 84 42.94 -8.63 9.60
C GLY A 84 41.75 -7.71 9.32
N ALA A 85 41.15 -7.10 10.34
CA ALA A 85 40.18 -6.03 10.18
C ALA A 85 40.77 -4.83 9.41
N LEU A 86 40.00 -4.29 8.47
CA LEU A 86 40.31 -3.10 7.69
C LEU A 86 40.08 -1.81 8.47
N ALA A 87 39.09 -1.80 9.36
CA ALA A 87 38.78 -0.72 10.29
C ALA A 87 38.26 -1.31 11.61
N VAL A 88 38.41 -0.57 12.71
CA VAL A 88 37.94 -0.98 14.03
C VAL A 88 37.24 0.19 14.71
N TRP A 89 36.04 -0.04 15.24
CA TRP A 89 35.31 0.93 16.04
C TRP A 89 35.24 0.51 17.50
N ALA A 90 35.46 1.44 18.43
CA ALA A 90 35.42 1.16 19.86
C ALA A 90 34.03 0.79 20.39
N THR A 91 32.99 1.02 19.60
CA THR A 91 31.59 0.76 19.94
C THR A 91 30.98 -0.20 18.92
N SER A 92 29.96 -0.94 19.34
CA SER A 92 29.18 -1.83 18.48
C SER A 92 28.70 -1.13 17.20
N THR A 93 28.87 -1.80 16.07
CA THR A 93 28.34 -1.42 14.75
C THR A 93 27.36 -2.48 14.29
N ASN A 94 26.12 -2.08 13.98
CA ASN A 94 25.02 -3.05 13.85
C ASN A 94 24.44 -3.19 12.43
N GLY A 95 24.63 -2.18 11.58
CA GLY A 95 24.19 -2.18 10.18
C GLY A 95 25.32 -1.79 9.23
N LEU A 96 25.27 -2.30 8.00
CA LEU A 96 26.26 -2.05 6.95
C LEU A 96 25.58 -2.07 5.57
N VAL A 97 25.80 -1.03 4.76
CA VAL A 97 25.29 -0.94 3.39
C VAL A 97 26.31 -0.23 2.48
N GLU A 98 26.23 -0.46 1.17
CA GLU A 98 26.96 0.32 0.16
C GLU A 98 26.10 1.49 -0.33
N TYR A 99 26.69 2.68 -0.44
CA TYR A 99 26.05 3.82 -1.07
C TYR A 99 26.30 3.77 -2.58
N THR A 100 25.25 3.50 -3.37
CA THR A 100 25.39 3.25 -4.82
C THR A 100 24.94 4.42 -5.70
N ALA A 101 24.33 5.45 -5.13
CA ALA A 101 23.85 6.59 -5.89
C ALA A 101 24.97 7.54 -6.32
N SER A 102 24.73 8.25 -7.40
CA SER A 102 25.64 9.17 -8.09
C SER A 102 25.57 10.62 -7.57
N ASN A 103 24.76 10.88 -6.52
CA ASN A 103 24.68 12.19 -5.87
C ASN A 103 26.07 12.72 -5.47
N PHE A 104 26.19 14.04 -5.33
CA PHE A 104 27.45 14.72 -5.05
C PHE A 104 28.54 14.46 -6.10
N GLY A 105 28.16 14.20 -7.35
CA GLY A 105 29.10 13.89 -8.45
C GLY A 105 29.77 12.53 -8.31
N GLY A 106 29.15 11.57 -7.61
CA GLY A 106 29.67 10.24 -7.38
C GLY A 106 30.73 10.14 -6.29
N GLU A 107 30.99 11.22 -5.54
CA GLU A 107 32.02 11.25 -4.50
C GLU A 107 31.82 10.21 -3.39
N MET A 108 30.57 9.76 -3.17
CA MET A 108 30.22 8.71 -2.19
C MET A 108 29.91 7.35 -2.83
N GLN A 109 29.92 7.25 -4.16
CA GLN A 109 29.49 6.05 -4.86
C GLN A 109 30.50 4.90 -4.62
N GLY A 110 30.01 3.78 -4.11
CA GLY A 110 30.81 2.61 -3.72
C GLY A 110 31.37 2.66 -2.29
N ASP A 111 31.11 3.73 -1.54
CA ASP A 111 31.50 3.80 -0.13
C ASP A 111 30.55 2.99 0.75
N LEU A 112 31.07 2.46 1.86
CA LEU A 112 30.26 1.74 2.84
C LEU A 112 29.75 2.70 3.92
N LEU A 113 28.52 2.49 4.35
CA LEU A 113 27.89 3.17 5.47
C LEU A 113 27.66 2.18 6.61
N ALA A 114 28.07 2.53 7.82
CA ALA A 114 27.94 1.66 9.00
C ALA A 114 27.23 2.37 10.17
N ALA A 115 26.28 1.68 10.81
CA ALA A 115 25.50 2.21 11.93
C ALA A 115 26.19 1.98 13.28
N GLY A 116 26.59 3.06 13.97
CA GLY A 116 27.24 3.02 15.29
C GLY A 116 26.26 3.08 16.47
N TRP A 117 26.05 1.94 17.12
CA TRP A 117 25.02 1.75 18.15
C TRP A 117 25.09 2.72 19.35
N ASN A 118 26.26 2.93 19.95
CA ASN A 118 26.39 3.77 21.15
C ASN A 118 26.73 5.24 20.84
N SER A 119 27.12 5.53 19.60
CA SER A 119 27.58 6.86 19.20
C SER A 119 26.50 7.67 18.48
N GLU A 120 25.37 7.06 18.12
CA GLU A 120 24.33 7.65 17.27
C GLU A 120 24.87 8.17 15.93
N ASN A 121 25.98 7.58 15.46
CA ASN A 121 26.66 8.00 14.25
C ASN A 121 26.38 7.02 13.12
N ILE A 122 26.25 7.55 11.91
CA ILE A 122 26.50 6.79 10.68
C ILE A 122 27.93 7.09 10.26
N TYR A 123 28.73 6.05 10.12
CA TYR A 123 30.09 6.15 9.62
C TYR A 123 30.11 5.97 8.11
N ARG A 124 30.92 6.77 7.42
CA ARG A 124 31.29 6.57 6.01
C ARG A 124 32.67 5.95 5.96
N VAL A 125 32.80 4.86 5.23
CA VAL A 125 34.05 4.13 5.01
C VAL A 125 34.33 4.10 3.51
N LYS A 126 35.37 4.83 3.10
CA LYS A 126 35.86 4.82 1.73
C LYS A 126 36.94 3.76 1.59
N LEU A 127 36.76 2.88 0.62
CA LEU A 127 37.74 1.84 0.29
C LEU A 127 38.63 2.31 -0.87
N SER A 128 39.89 1.89 -0.82
CA SER A 128 40.80 1.95 -1.96
C SER A 128 41.34 0.55 -2.23
N PHE A 129 41.62 0.25 -3.50
CA PHE A 129 41.99 -1.09 -3.93
C PHE A 129 43.42 -1.11 -4.44
N ASP A 130 44.17 -2.12 -4.06
CA ASP A 130 45.51 -2.35 -4.62
C ASP A 130 45.43 -2.95 -6.04
N GLN A 131 46.59 -3.19 -6.65
CA GLN A 131 46.70 -3.75 -8.00
C GLN A 131 46.13 -5.17 -8.16
N ASN A 132 45.76 -5.85 -7.07
CA ASN A 132 45.17 -7.19 -7.07
C ASN A 132 43.72 -7.17 -6.54
N ASP A 133 43.06 -6.00 -6.55
CA ASP A 133 41.70 -5.78 -6.04
C ASP A 133 41.53 -6.09 -4.54
N VAL A 134 42.60 -5.96 -3.75
CA VAL A 134 42.50 -6.09 -2.29
C VAL A 134 42.12 -4.74 -1.68
N PRO A 135 41.00 -4.63 -0.93
CA PRO A 135 40.56 -3.38 -0.34
C PRO A 135 41.40 -2.98 0.88
N THR A 136 41.58 -1.67 1.04
CA THR A 136 42.10 -1.00 2.22
C THR A 136 41.22 0.22 2.54
N VAL A 137 41.19 0.67 3.79
CA VAL A 137 40.39 1.83 4.18
C VAL A 137 41.18 3.10 3.93
N GLU A 138 40.71 3.92 2.98
CA GLU A 138 41.24 5.26 2.70
C GLU A 138 40.72 6.27 3.73
N LEU A 139 39.43 6.16 4.08
CA LEU A 139 38.75 7.05 5.02
C LEU A 139 37.77 6.25 5.88
N SER A 140 37.76 6.53 7.19
CA SER A 140 36.69 6.13 8.10
C SER A 140 36.35 7.32 8.99
N THR A 141 35.18 7.91 8.77
CA THR A 141 34.74 9.12 9.47
C THR A 141 33.26 9.04 9.82
N VAL A 142 32.82 9.86 10.77
CA VAL A 142 31.38 10.10 10.97
C VAL A 142 30.88 10.91 9.77
N LEU A 143 29.86 10.38 9.09
CA LEU A 143 29.14 11.06 8.01
C LEU A 143 28.14 12.06 8.60
N PHE A 144 27.28 11.58 9.51
CA PHE A 144 26.38 12.38 10.31
C PHE A 144 26.05 11.67 11.64
N SER A 145 25.48 12.42 12.57
CA SER A 145 25.19 11.98 13.95
C SER A 145 23.74 12.30 14.35
N SER A 146 23.37 11.91 15.58
CA SER A 146 22.07 12.24 16.20
C SER A 146 20.87 11.63 15.48
N VAL A 147 21.02 10.37 15.07
CA VAL A 147 20.03 9.62 14.29
C VAL A 147 18.85 9.05 15.11
N GLY A 148 18.63 9.54 16.33
CA GLY A 148 17.42 9.24 17.09
C GLY A 148 17.57 8.19 18.14
N GLY A 149 18.74 8.16 18.78
CA GLY A 149 19.12 7.06 19.62
C GLY A 149 19.65 5.89 18.82
N SER A 150 20.38 5.02 19.51
CA SER A 150 21.09 3.85 19.01
C SER A 150 20.58 3.26 17.69
N PRO A 151 21.27 3.53 16.56
CA PRO A 151 20.89 2.98 15.27
C PRO A 151 21.16 1.48 15.25
N LEU A 152 20.17 0.74 14.77
CA LEU A 152 20.20 -0.71 14.61
C LEU A 152 20.68 -1.11 13.23
N ASP A 153 20.21 -0.41 12.21
CA ASP A 153 20.52 -0.72 10.82
C ASP A 153 20.50 0.53 9.96
N VAL A 154 21.15 0.44 8.79
CA VAL A 154 21.21 1.50 7.78
C VAL A 154 21.07 0.90 6.40
N THR A 155 20.27 1.53 5.54
CA THR A 155 20.21 1.23 4.10
C THR A 155 20.31 2.52 3.28
N ALA A 156 20.64 2.40 2.00
CA ALA A 156 20.74 3.51 1.07
C ALA A 156 20.12 3.14 -0.29
N GLN A 157 19.54 4.13 -0.95
CA GLN A 157 18.86 3.97 -2.23
C GLN A 157 19.78 4.35 -3.40
N GLY A 158 19.79 3.58 -4.48
CA GLY A 158 20.57 3.85 -5.69
C GLY A 158 19.85 4.79 -6.67
N ASP A 159 20.51 5.13 -7.79
CA ASP A 159 20.01 6.10 -8.78
C ASP A 159 18.62 5.77 -9.36
N ASN A 160 18.29 4.48 -9.48
CA ASN A 160 17.03 4.02 -10.09
C ASN A 160 15.97 3.61 -9.04
N ALA A 161 16.16 3.97 -7.77
CA ALA A 161 15.19 3.68 -6.72
C ALA A 161 14.15 4.82 -6.61
N VAL A 162 13.08 4.58 -5.86
CA VAL A 162 11.98 5.55 -5.68
C VAL A 162 12.43 6.84 -4.95
N PHE A 163 13.50 6.76 -4.15
CA PHE A 163 14.09 7.92 -3.47
C PHE A 163 15.61 7.92 -3.63
N PRO A 164 16.13 8.23 -4.83
CA PRO A 164 17.54 8.10 -5.15
C PRO A 164 18.47 8.79 -4.16
N GLY A 165 19.50 8.10 -3.71
CA GLY A 165 20.54 8.66 -2.85
C GLY A 165 20.15 8.89 -1.39
N THR A 166 18.91 8.58 -0.99
CA THR A 166 18.49 8.68 0.41
C THR A 166 19.12 7.59 1.29
N ILE A 167 19.36 7.93 2.56
CA ILE A 167 19.90 7.01 3.58
C ILE A 167 18.85 6.83 4.68
N TRP A 168 18.50 5.58 4.97
CA TRP A 168 17.42 5.24 5.88
C TRP A 168 18.03 4.55 7.10
N VAL A 169 17.72 5.06 8.29
CA VAL A 169 18.30 4.57 9.54
C VAL A 169 17.18 4.08 10.45
N ALA A 170 17.24 2.81 10.85
CA ALA A 170 16.33 2.24 11.83
C ALA A 170 16.89 2.49 13.24
N SER A 171 16.16 3.22 14.08
CA SER A 171 16.64 3.63 15.41
C SER A 171 15.76 3.09 16.53
N LEU A 172 16.39 2.43 17.52
CA LEU A 172 15.64 1.71 18.56
C LEU A 172 14.85 2.66 19.48
N TRP A 173 15.49 3.73 19.98
CA TRP A 173 14.89 4.55 21.05
C TRP A 173 13.83 5.52 20.54
N SER A 174 13.95 6.01 19.30
CA SER A 174 12.88 6.78 18.67
C SER A 174 11.75 5.89 18.15
N GLY A 175 11.96 4.57 18.03
CA GLY A 175 10.94 3.62 17.57
C GLY A 175 10.51 3.84 16.13
N GLY A 176 11.43 4.25 15.24
CA GLY A 176 11.09 4.61 13.86
C GLY A 176 12.27 4.59 12.90
N ILE A 177 11.95 4.77 11.62
CA ILE A 177 12.92 4.94 10.53
C ILE A 177 13.11 6.44 10.29
N ARG A 178 14.36 6.89 10.19
CA ARG A 178 14.69 8.25 9.77
C ARG A 178 15.30 8.22 8.39
N VAL A 179 14.79 9.04 7.50
CA VAL A 179 15.29 9.20 6.13
C VAL A 179 16.13 10.46 6.06
N TYR A 180 17.30 10.35 5.45
CA TYR A 180 18.24 11.44 5.21
C TYR A 180 18.39 11.60 3.71
N GLU A 181 18.09 12.79 3.22
CA GLU A 181 18.09 13.10 1.80
C GLU A 181 19.41 13.78 1.38
N PRO A 182 19.91 13.49 0.16
CA PRO A 182 21.05 14.19 -0.38
C PRO A 182 20.66 15.63 -0.71
N THR A 183 21.27 16.61 -0.05
CA THR A 183 21.01 18.03 -0.36
C THR A 183 21.74 18.44 -1.64
N ALA A 184 21.03 19.09 -2.55
CA ALA A 184 21.66 19.73 -3.71
C ALA A 184 22.69 20.76 -3.21
N THR A 185 23.87 20.79 -3.84
CA THR A 185 25.01 21.63 -3.44
C THR A 185 24.97 23.05 -4.01
N SER A 186 23.84 23.47 -4.60
CA SER A 186 23.57 24.82 -5.08
C SER A 186 22.74 25.61 -4.07
N GLU A 187 22.93 26.93 -4.02
CA GLU A 187 22.01 27.86 -3.34
C GLU A 187 20.64 27.75 -4.03
N CYS A 188 19.79 26.81 -3.59
CA CYS A 188 18.41 26.77 -4.02
C CYS A 188 17.71 28.03 -3.51
N SER A 189 17.22 28.83 -4.43
CA SER A 189 16.58 30.10 -4.09
C SER A 189 15.10 29.94 -3.75
N GLY A 190 14.49 28.82 -4.15
CA GLY A 190 13.05 28.60 -4.04
C GLY A 190 12.27 29.61 -4.87
N ALA A 191 12.85 30.05 -5.99
CA ALA A 191 12.25 31.08 -6.82
C ALA A 191 11.11 30.50 -7.65
N ASP A 192 9.92 31.10 -7.52
CA ASP A 192 8.73 30.80 -8.31
C ASP A 192 8.97 31.13 -9.79
N SER A 193 9.25 30.09 -10.59
CA SER A 193 9.50 30.22 -12.02
C SER A 193 9.28 28.91 -12.77
N PRO A 194 8.51 28.91 -13.88
CA PRO A 194 8.30 27.73 -14.72
C PRO A 194 9.53 27.39 -15.60
N ALA A 195 10.63 28.13 -15.44
CA ALA A 195 11.88 27.90 -16.17
C ALA A 195 13.01 27.39 -15.27
N LEU A 196 12.72 27.20 -13.98
CA LEU A 196 13.66 26.69 -12.99
C LEU A 196 13.14 25.35 -12.48
N ASP A 197 14.09 24.45 -12.29
CA ASP A 197 14.00 23.16 -11.60
C ASP A 197 15.33 23.12 -10.83
N GLU A 198 15.32 23.58 -9.58
CA GLU A 198 16.54 23.85 -8.81
C GLU A 198 17.11 22.60 -8.12
N ASP A 199 16.29 21.58 -7.89
CA ASP A 199 16.68 20.30 -7.28
C ASP A 199 16.83 19.16 -8.29
N GLY A 200 16.36 19.34 -9.52
CA GLY A 200 16.58 18.45 -10.66
C GLY A 200 15.67 17.24 -10.69
N ASP A 201 14.47 17.33 -10.11
CA ASP A 201 13.52 16.21 -10.05
C ASP A 201 12.59 16.08 -11.26
N GLY A 202 12.57 17.10 -12.12
CA GLY A 202 11.77 17.15 -13.34
C GLY A 202 10.59 18.11 -13.27
N PHE A 203 10.13 18.48 -12.07
CA PHE A 203 9.08 19.48 -11.88
C PHE A 203 9.68 20.88 -11.85
N SER A 204 8.92 21.85 -12.35
CA SER A 204 9.38 23.24 -12.27
C SER A 204 9.07 23.81 -10.89
N ASN A 205 9.93 24.70 -10.39
CA ASN A 205 9.71 25.37 -9.11
C ASN A 205 8.33 26.04 -9.00
N ALA A 206 7.79 26.57 -10.11
CA ALA A 206 6.45 27.16 -10.12
C ALA A 206 5.36 26.10 -9.88
N ASP A 207 5.50 24.94 -10.51
CA ASP A 207 4.58 23.81 -10.39
C ASP A 207 4.59 23.25 -8.95
N GLU A 208 5.78 23.08 -8.39
CA GLU A 208 5.95 22.64 -7.00
C GLU A 208 5.35 23.63 -5.99
N ILE A 209 5.56 24.94 -6.20
CA ILE A 209 4.97 25.98 -5.34
C ILE A 209 3.46 25.97 -5.42
N ASP A 210 2.88 25.76 -6.60
CA ASP A 210 1.43 25.65 -6.78
C ASP A 210 0.86 24.43 -6.02
N ASN A 211 1.60 23.32 -6.01
CA ASN A 211 1.26 22.08 -5.27
C ASN A 211 1.63 22.11 -3.78
N GLY A 212 2.37 23.13 -3.34
CA GLY A 212 2.86 23.24 -1.97
C GLY A 212 3.97 22.24 -1.62
N THR A 213 4.66 21.71 -2.63
CA THR A 213 5.89 20.94 -2.45
C THR A 213 7.12 21.86 -2.36
N ASP A 214 8.28 21.32 -2.01
CA ASP A 214 9.51 22.09 -1.74
C ASP A 214 10.44 22.10 -2.96
N PRO A 215 10.61 23.25 -3.67
CA PRO A 215 11.42 23.37 -4.89
C PRO A 215 12.92 23.14 -4.74
N CYS A 216 13.33 22.80 -3.53
CA CYS A 216 14.70 22.51 -3.15
C CYS A 216 14.88 21.07 -2.70
N ASN A 217 13.83 20.24 -2.81
CA ASN A 217 13.81 18.85 -2.38
C ASN A 217 13.22 17.92 -3.44
N ALA A 218 14.12 17.32 -4.21
CA ALA A 218 13.82 16.37 -5.27
C ALA A 218 13.06 15.08 -4.85
N SER A 219 12.84 14.87 -3.54
CA SER A 219 12.02 13.77 -3.03
C SER A 219 10.59 14.20 -2.68
N ASN A 220 10.29 15.50 -2.69
CA ASN A 220 8.99 16.06 -2.41
C ASN A 220 8.28 16.39 -3.73
N LEU A 221 7.86 15.35 -4.44
CA LEU A 221 7.21 15.51 -5.74
C LEU A 221 5.72 15.88 -5.57
N PRO A 222 5.16 16.70 -6.49
CA PRO A 222 3.71 16.83 -6.62
C PRO A 222 3.09 15.53 -7.17
N PRO A 223 1.77 15.33 -7.04
CA PRO A 223 1.04 14.27 -7.75
C PRO A 223 1.19 14.42 -9.27
N ASP A 224 1.40 13.30 -9.96
CA ASP A 224 1.61 13.21 -11.42
C ASP A 224 1.14 11.81 -11.87
N ALA A 225 -0.10 11.72 -12.34
CA ALA A 225 -0.81 10.48 -12.61
C ALA A 225 -0.34 9.78 -13.90
N ASP A 226 0.13 10.52 -14.90
CA ASP A 226 0.64 9.98 -16.16
C ASP A 226 2.17 9.92 -16.27
N GLY A 227 2.88 10.59 -15.36
CA GLY A 227 4.33 10.60 -15.26
C GLY A 227 5.02 11.49 -16.30
N ASP A 228 4.36 12.54 -16.77
CA ASP A 228 4.91 13.45 -17.79
C ASP A 228 5.69 14.65 -17.22
N PHE A 229 5.75 14.77 -15.88
CA PHE A 229 6.37 15.84 -15.10
C PHE A 229 5.64 17.20 -15.16
N LEU A 230 4.35 17.18 -15.47
CA LEU A 230 3.41 18.24 -15.14
C LEU A 230 2.50 17.70 -14.02
N SER A 231 2.36 18.45 -12.93
CA SER A 231 1.50 17.97 -11.84
C SER A 231 0.04 17.85 -12.23
N ASP A 232 -0.70 16.96 -11.58
CA ASP A 232 -2.16 16.81 -11.72
C ASP A 232 -2.91 18.16 -11.53
N LEU A 233 -2.33 19.10 -10.76
CA LEU A 233 -2.94 20.42 -10.52
C LEU A 233 -2.81 21.37 -11.73
N ASN A 234 -1.74 21.21 -12.51
CA ASN A 234 -1.38 22.10 -13.61
C ASN A 234 -1.47 21.43 -14.99
N ASP A 235 -1.74 20.14 -15.03
CA ASP A 235 -2.19 19.40 -16.21
C ASP A 235 -3.70 19.57 -16.39
N ALA A 236 -4.20 19.29 -17.60
CA ALA A 236 -5.61 19.33 -17.94
C ALA A 236 -6.11 18.00 -18.51
N ASP A 237 -5.27 16.96 -18.50
CA ASP A 237 -5.50 15.58 -18.99
C ASP A 237 -4.57 14.62 -18.21
N ASP A 238 -4.89 14.36 -16.94
CA ASP A 238 -4.02 13.68 -15.96
C ASP A 238 -3.68 12.21 -16.27
N ASP A 239 -4.32 11.58 -17.26
CA ASP A 239 -3.96 10.25 -17.76
C ASP A 239 -3.55 10.20 -19.23
N ASN A 240 -3.52 11.36 -19.89
CA ASN A 240 -3.05 11.54 -21.26
C ASN A 240 -3.83 10.69 -22.29
N ASP A 241 -5.12 10.42 -22.04
CA ASP A 241 -5.99 9.67 -22.94
C ASP A 241 -6.64 10.54 -24.05
N GLY A 242 -6.49 11.87 -23.94
CA GLY A 242 -7.02 12.87 -24.85
C GLY A 242 -8.37 13.46 -24.43
N ILE A 243 -8.87 13.16 -23.24
CA ILE A 243 -10.09 13.70 -22.64
C ILE A 243 -9.70 14.59 -21.45
N ASN A 244 -9.99 15.88 -21.54
CA ASN A 244 -9.68 16.78 -20.43
C ASN A 244 -10.39 16.38 -19.12
N ASP A 245 -9.74 16.57 -17.97
CA ASP A 245 -10.21 16.18 -16.63
C ASP A 245 -11.63 16.67 -16.29
N VAL A 246 -11.99 17.86 -16.77
CA VAL A 246 -13.31 18.46 -16.59
C VAL A 246 -14.44 17.62 -17.21
N SER A 247 -14.12 16.88 -18.28
CA SER A 247 -15.05 16.03 -19.03
C SER A 247 -14.77 14.55 -18.85
N ASP A 248 -13.61 14.19 -18.29
CA ASP A 248 -13.26 12.81 -18.04
C ASP A 248 -14.02 12.27 -16.81
N LEU A 249 -14.56 11.07 -16.99
CA LEU A 249 -15.30 10.32 -15.99
C LEU A 249 -14.34 9.48 -15.12
N PHE A 250 -13.15 9.18 -15.64
CA PHE A 250 -12.14 8.33 -15.05
C PHE A 250 -10.74 8.95 -15.23
N ALA A 251 -10.59 10.24 -14.93
CA ALA A 251 -9.44 11.13 -15.17
C ALA A 251 -8.02 10.64 -14.79
N ILE A 252 -7.87 9.48 -14.14
CA ILE A 252 -6.55 8.88 -13.85
C ILE A 252 -6.47 7.42 -14.33
N ASP A 253 -7.30 7.04 -15.31
CA ASP A 253 -7.34 5.72 -15.94
C ASP A 253 -7.35 5.87 -17.47
N PRO A 254 -6.19 5.73 -18.13
CA PRO A 254 -6.04 6.00 -19.56
C PRO A 254 -6.82 5.04 -20.46
N PHE A 255 -7.45 4.02 -19.87
CA PHE A 255 -8.31 3.07 -20.55
C PHE A 255 -9.79 3.26 -20.26
N ASN A 256 -10.20 4.32 -19.55
CA ASN A 256 -11.58 4.65 -19.22
C ASN A 256 -12.37 3.46 -18.64
N GLY A 257 -11.73 2.64 -17.79
CA GLY A 257 -12.31 1.44 -17.19
C GLY A 257 -12.58 0.27 -18.14
N THR A 258 -12.23 0.38 -19.42
CA THR A 258 -12.50 -0.68 -20.42
C THR A 258 -11.64 -1.93 -20.22
N THR A 259 -10.51 -1.80 -19.53
CA THR A 259 -9.60 -2.88 -19.15
C THR A 259 -9.88 -3.46 -17.76
N THR A 260 -10.76 -2.82 -16.98
CA THR A 260 -11.13 -3.26 -15.64
C THR A 260 -12.25 -4.30 -15.71
N HIS A 261 -11.90 -5.58 -15.55
CA HIS A 261 -12.87 -6.68 -15.62
C HIS A 261 -13.27 -7.18 -14.21
N ALA A 262 -14.56 -7.44 -14.02
CA ALA A 262 -15.05 -8.11 -12.82
C ALA A 262 -14.48 -9.56 -12.71
N PRO A 263 -14.16 -10.05 -11.49
CA PRO A 263 -14.46 -9.43 -10.20
C PRO A 263 -13.43 -8.37 -9.76
N VAL A 264 -13.94 -7.26 -9.20
CA VAL A 264 -13.17 -6.19 -8.56
C VAL A 264 -13.57 -6.12 -7.09
N SER A 265 -12.60 -5.89 -6.19
CA SER A 265 -12.85 -5.80 -4.75
C SER A 265 -11.83 -4.88 -4.09
N PHE A 266 -12.31 -3.79 -3.49
CA PHE A 266 -11.52 -2.86 -2.69
C PHE A 266 -12.03 -2.91 -1.25
N THR A 267 -11.21 -3.41 -0.32
CA THR A 267 -11.59 -3.55 1.10
C THR A 267 -10.76 -2.69 2.06
N TRP A 268 -9.84 -1.86 1.54
CA TRP A 268 -9.01 -0.88 2.27
C TRP A 268 -8.37 -1.36 3.59
N ASP A 269 -8.30 -2.67 3.81
CA ASP A 269 -7.73 -3.31 4.99
C ASP A 269 -6.23 -2.97 5.12
N ASN A 270 -5.72 -2.81 6.35
CA ASN A 270 -4.31 -2.48 6.59
C ASN A 270 -3.31 -3.50 6.04
N ASP A 271 -3.72 -4.77 5.96
CA ASP A 271 -2.94 -5.88 5.44
C ASP A 271 -3.35 -6.27 4.01
N GLY A 272 -4.27 -5.49 3.41
CA GLY A 272 -4.69 -5.63 2.03
C GLY A 272 -3.65 -5.09 1.05
N SER A 273 -3.75 -5.51 -0.21
CA SER A 273 -3.03 -4.86 -1.31
C SER A 273 -3.58 -3.45 -1.54
N ASN A 274 -2.69 -2.47 -1.69
CA ASN A 274 -3.07 -1.13 -2.10
C ASN A 274 -3.69 -1.20 -3.52
N PRO A 275 -4.96 -0.82 -3.70
CA PRO A 275 -5.62 -0.86 -5.00
C PRO A 275 -5.14 0.22 -5.98
N GLY A 276 -4.32 1.18 -5.54
CA GLY A 276 -3.89 2.31 -6.37
C GLY A 276 -5.00 3.36 -6.54
N GLY A 277 -4.95 4.15 -7.61
CA GLY A 277 -5.92 5.20 -7.89
C GLY A 277 -5.94 6.32 -6.84
N LEU A 278 -7.01 7.13 -6.85
CA LEU A 278 -7.18 8.29 -5.99
C LEU A 278 -7.06 7.90 -4.52
N LEU A 279 -6.10 8.52 -3.82
CA LEU A 279 -5.79 8.27 -2.41
C LEU A 279 -5.47 6.79 -2.08
N GLY A 280 -5.09 5.98 -3.07
CA GLY A 280 -4.90 4.54 -2.88
C GLY A 280 -6.22 3.79 -2.60
N LEU A 281 -7.37 4.31 -3.03
CA LEU A 281 -8.68 3.72 -2.79
C LEU A 281 -9.21 2.87 -3.96
N GLY A 282 -8.55 2.87 -5.10
CA GLY A 282 -8.95 2.14 -6.32
C GLY A 282 -9.96 2.88 -7.18
N PHE A 283 -10.36 4.09 -6.78
CA PHE A 283 -11.18 4.97 -7.62
C PHE A 283 -10.30 5.70 -8.63
N THR A 284 -10.85 5.92 -9.82
CA THR A 284 -10.14 6.57 -10.93
C THR A 284 -10.80 7.87 -11.37
N GLY A 285 -11.88 8.29 -10.69
CA GLY A 285 -12.52 9.57 -10.94
C GLY A 285 -13.63 9.87 -9.94
N LEU A 286 -14.33 10.98 -10.17
CA LEU A 286 -15.54 11.39 -9.45
C LEU A 286 -16.70 11.63 -10.41
N MET A 287 -17.93 11.64 -9.90
CA MET A 287 -19.11 11.96 -10.70
C MET A 287 -18.96 13.34 -11.35
N SER A 288 -18.77 13.37 -12.67
CA SER A 288 -18.51 14.61 -13.40
C SER A 288 -19.77 15.46 -13.54
N ASN A 289 -19.64 16.76 -13.28
CA ASN A 289 -20.67 17.76 -13.62
C ASN A 289 -20.43 18.42 -15.00
N GLY A 290 -19.38 17.99 -15.72
CA GLY A 290 -18.99 18.51 -17.03
C GLY A 290 -18.41 19.93 -17.02
N SER A 291 -18.04 20.47 -15.85
CA SER A 291 -17.55 21.85 -15.72
C SER A 291 -16.48 22.06 -14.64
N SER A 292 -16.37 21.15 -13.69
CA SER A 292 -15.37 21.14 -12.62
C SER A 292 -14.33 20.07 -12.89
N ASP A 293 -13.09 20.40 -12.56
CA ASP A 293 -12.00 19.44 -12.40
C ASP A 293 -12.27 18.49 -11.23
N TYR A 294 -11.95 17.20 -11.37
CA TYR A 294 -12.21 16.19 -10.34
C TYR A 294 -11.45 16.46 -9.03
N LEU A 295 -10.26 17.07 -9.07
CA LEU A 295 -9.48 17.46 -7.88
C LEU A 295 -10.23 18.47 -7.00
N THR A 296 -11.17 19.22 -7.59
CA THR A 296 -11.99 20.20 -6.86
C THR A 296 -13.28 19.61 -6.29
N LEU A 297 -13.61 18.34 -6.61
CA LEU A 297 -14.83 17.68 -6.18
C LEU A 297 -14.67 16.88 -4.87
N PHE A 298 -13.50 16.92 -4.24
CA PHE A 298 -13.24 16.38 -2.92
C PHE A 298 -12.12 17.15 -2.21
N ASP A 299 -12.01 16.99 -0.89
CA ASP A 299 -10.91 17.53 -0.10
C ASP A 299 -10.22 16.37 0.64
N PRO A 300 -8.96 16.02 0.30
CA PRO A 300 -8.25 14.93 0.96
C PRO A 300 -8.03 15.17 2.46
N ASP A 301 -7.98 16.42 2.93
CA ASP A 301 -7.85 16.77 4.36
C ASP A 301 -9.16 16.58 5.14
N LYS A 302 -10.28 16.33 4.44
CA LYS A 302 -11.60 16.00 5.04
C LYS A 302 -11.96 14.54 4.87
N MET A 303 -10.97 13.71 4.57
CA MET A 303 -11.14 12.28 4.38
C MET A 303 -10.10 11.49 5.15
N THR A 304 -10.52 10.29 5.54
CA THR A 304 -9.62 9.23 5.96
C THR A 304 -9.69 8.14 4.89
N ALA A 305 -8.66 8.09 4.05
CA ALA A 305 -8.49 7.10 3.00
C ALA A 305 -7.61 5.94 3.50
N GLY A 306 -8.22 4.90 4.07
CA GLY A 306 -7.49 3.79 4.67
C GLY A 306 -6.84 4.13 6.02
N GLY A 307 -5.87 3.33 6.46
CA GLY A 307 -5.19 3.44 7.76
C GLY A 307 -5.71 2.45 8.80
N ALA A 308 -5.31 2.58 10.07
CA ALA A 308 -5.48 1.53 11.11
C ALA A 308 -6.89 0.92 11.24
N GLY A 309 -7.94 1.62 10.82
CA GLY A 309 -9.32 1.11 10.79
C GLY A 309 -9.67 0.25 9.57
N GLY A 310 -8.96 0.37 8.45
CA GLY A 310 -9.22 -0.33 7.20
C GLY A 310 -10.44 0.19 6.44
N LEU A 311 -10.74 1.49 6.53
CA LEU A 311 -12.01 2.07 6.08
C LEU A 311 -11.78 3.31 5.21
N MET A 312 -12.74 3.61 4.34
CA MET A 312 -12.87 4.91 3.70
C MET A 312 -13.89 5.74 4.48
N THR A 313 -13.50 6.93 4.93
CA THR A 313 -14.41 7.86 5.63
C THR A 313 -14.30 9.26 5.05
N ILE A 314 -15.45 9.88 4.78
CA ILE A 314 -15.57 11.33 4.58
C ILE A 314 -15.96 11.90 5.93
N ASP A 315 -15.09 12.74 6.50
CA ASP A 315 -15.27 13.26 7.85
C ASP A 315 -16.43 14.26 7.92
N GLN A 316 -16.56 15.08 6.87
CA GLN A 316 -17.59 16.11 6.73
C GLN A 316 -18.11 16.17 5.30
N VAL A 317 -19.21 15.44 5.04
CA VAL A 317 -19.94 15.53 3.76
C VAL A 317 -20.56 16.92 3.64
N PRO A 318 -20.21 17.72 2.61
CA PRO A 318 -20.73 19.07 2.42
C PRO A 318 -22.12 19.08 1.80
N ASP A 319 -22.68 20.28 1.65
CA ASP A 319 -23.95 20.49 0.95
C ASP A 319 -23.70 20.35 -0.57
N GLY A 320 -24.43 19.46 -1.23
CA GLY A 320 -24.23 19.11 -2.62
C GLY A 320 -25.09 17.94 -3.07
N THR A 321 -25.53 17.96 -4.33
CA THR A 321 -26.36 16.90 -4.90
C THR A 321 -26.17 16.75 -6.41
N ALA A 322 -26.19 15.50 -6.85
CA ALA A 322 -26.23 15.15 -8.27
C ALA A 322 -27.66 15.24 -8.86
N LEU A 323 -28.67 15.60 -8.07
CA LEU A 323 -30.06 15.54 -8.52
C LEU A 323 -30.50 16.78 -9.29
N GLY A 324 -31.14 16.54 -10.44
CA GLY A 324 -31.78 17.53 -11.27
C GLY A 324 -30.79 18.46 -11.94
N SER A 325 -31.01 19.77 -11.78
CA SER A 325 -30.16 20.79 -12.42
C SER A 325 -29.10 21.38 -11.48
N ASN A 326 -28.95 20.82 -10.28
CA ASN A 326 -28.00 21.34 -9.29
C ASN A 326 -26.56 20.93 -9.64
N ASN A 327 -26.34 19.66 -9.95
CA ASN A 327 -25.08 19.07 -10.40
C ASN A 327 -23.83 19.60 -9.67
N ASN A 328 -23.94 19.68 -8.35
CA ASN A 328 -22.89 20.14 -7.45
C ASN A 328 -22.52 19.04 -6.43
N GLN A 329 -22.63 17.77 -6.84
CA GLN A 329 -22.21 16.64 -6.01
C GLN A 329 -20.69 16.66 -5.85
N GLU A 330 -20.25 16.62 -4.59
CA GLU A 330 -18.86 16.35 -4.20
C GLU A 330 -18.76 14.92 -3.64
N TYR A 331 -17.57 14.34 -3.57
CA TYR A 331 -17.32 13.00 -3.01
C TYR A 331 -18.14 11.85 -3.65
N GLY A 332 -18.44 11.96 -4.95
CA GLY A 332 -19.02 10.87 -5.75
C GLY A 332 -17.95 10.01 -6.41
N PHE A 333 -17.13 9.29 -5.63
CA PHE A 333 -16.00 8.52 -6.15
C PHE A 333 -16.44 7.34 -7.01
N GLN A 334 -15.74 7.10 -8.12
CA GLN A 334 -16.05 6.03 -9.06
C GLN A 334 -14.82 5.43 -9.73
N PHE A 335 -15.01 4.23 -10.28
CA PHE A 335 -14.12 3.61 -11.25
C PHE A 335 -14.96 2.95 -12.33
N GLY A 336 -14.36 2.76 -13.50
CA GLY A 336 -15.03 2.11 -14.62
C GLY A 336 -14.87 0.59 -14.56
N VAL A 337 -15.92 -0.14 -14.94
CA VAL A 337 -15.87 -1.59 -15.15
C VAL A 337 -16.35 -1.93 -16.54
N SER A 338 -15.57 -2.74 -17.25
CA SER A 338 -15.87 -3.21 -18.59
C SER A 338 -17.22 -3.92 -18.66
N THR A 339 -18.01 -3.57 -19.67
CA THR A 339 -19.36 -4.14 -19.92
C THR A 339 -19.37 -5.16 -21.06
N ASP A 340 -18.20 -5.66 -21.46
CA ASP A 340 -18.00 -6.62 -22.56
C ASP A 340 -18.59 -8.03 -22.31
N THR A 341 -19.25 -8.22 -21.17
CA THR A 341 -19.91 -9.45 -20.75
C THR A 341 -21.41 -9.43 -21.00
N SER A 342 -21.96 -10.59 -21.41
CA SER A 342 -23.42 -10.78 -21.45
C SER A 342 -24.02 -11.15 -20.09
N LEU A 343 -23.18 -11.33 -19.06
CA LEU A 343 -23.62 -11.69 -17.72
C LEU A 343 -24.01 -10.44 -16.91
N PRO A 344 -25.04 -10.54 -16.04
CA PRO A 344 -25.34 -9.45 -15.12
C PRO A 344 -24.16 -9.13 -14.20
N LEU A 345 -23.90 -7.85 -14.01
CA LEU A 345 -22.91 -7.33 -13.06
C LEU A 345 -23.63 -6.90 -11.79
N THR A 346 -23.13 -7.30 -10.63
CA THR A 346 -23.60 -6.77 -9.33
C THR A 346 -22.52 -5.90 -8.74
N ALA A 347 -22.83 -4.61 -8.58
CA ALA A 347 -22.08 -3.69 -7.74
C ALA A 347 -22.57 -3.78 -6.29
N HIS A 348 -21.64 -3.68 -5.34
CA HIS A 348 -21.90 -3.86 -3.93
C HIS A 348 -21.03 -2.94 -3.09
N THR A 349 -21.59 -2.41 -2.00
CA THR A 349 -20.81 -1.75 -0.96
C THR A 349 -21.33 -2.12 0.42
N ARG A 350 -20.47 -1.98 1.43
CA ARG A 350 -20.83 -2.12 2.84
C ARG A 350 -20.61 -0.81 3.59
N LEU A 351 -21.66 -0.38 4.27
CA LEU A 351 -21.65 0.74 5.20
C LEU A 351 -21.54 0.21 6.63
N LEU A 352 -20.67 0.83 7.43
CA LEU A 352 -20.54 0.54 8.86
C LEU A 352 -21.12 1.69 9.66
N ASN A 353 -22.09 1.41 10.53
CA ASN A 353 -22.75 2.40 11.36
C ASN A 353 -23.14 3.68 10.57
N PRO A 354 -24.00 3.60 9.53
CA PRO A 354 -24.38 4.75 8.72
C PRO A 354 -24.70 6.00 9.58
N PHE A 355 -24.24 7.17 9.16
CA PHE A 355 -24.32 8.43 9.92
C PHE A 355 -23.61 8.40 11.27
N SER A 356 -22.55 7.60 11.41
CA SER A 356 -21.85 7.35 12.69
C SER A 356 -22.79 6.87 13.80
N GLY A 357 -23.84 6.13 13.43
CA GLY A 357 -24.90 5.68 14.32
C GLY A 357 -25.83 6.77 14.86
N GLN A 358 -25.69 8.02 14.40
CA GLN A 358 -26.57 9.12 14.74
C GLN A 358 -27.88 9.06 13.94
N THR A 359 -28.90 9.78 14.42
CA THR A 359 -30.13 9.95 13.66
C THR A 359 -29.88 10.87 12.45
N PRO A 360 -30.09 10.40 11.22
CA PRO A 360 -29.89 11.23 10.04
C PRO A 360 -30.92 12.36 9.98
N GLN A 361 -30.47 13.54 9.55
CA GLN A 361 -31.33 14.69 9.24
C GLN A 361 -31.81 14.61 7.81
N ASP A 362 -33.02 15.11 7.55
CA ASP A 362 -33.60 15.10 6.20
C ASP A 362 -32.61 15.69 5.18
N ASN A 363 -32.56 15.06 4.00
CA ASN A 363 -31.63 15.30 2.90
C ASN A 363 -30.20 14.74 3.05
N GLN A 364 -29.84 14.13 4.18
CA GLN A 364 -28.59 13.37 4.29
C GLN A 364 -28.76 11.96 3.72
N ALA A 365 -27.83 11.54 2.87
CA ALA A 365 -27.78 10.18 2.35
C ALA A 365 -26.36 9.75 1.97
N LEU A 366 -26.07 8.45 2.05
CA LEU A 366 -24.81 7.85 1.59
C LEU A 366 -25.06 6.43 1.06
N GLY A 367 -24.28 5.98 0.09
CA GLY A 367 -24.41 4.62 -0.42
C GLY A 367 -23.63 4.35 -1.70
N LEU A 368 -24.29 3.68 -2.63
CA LEU A 368 -23.74 3.12 -3.86
C LEU A 368 -24.46 3.69 -5.07
N PHE A 369 -23.75 3.88 -6.18
CA PHE A 369 -24.37 4.17 -7.47
C PHE A 369 -23.74 3.37 -8.61
N VAL A 370 -24.50 3.25 -9.69
CA VAL A 370 -24.02 2.83 -11.01
C VAL A 370 -24.54 3.79 -12.06
N GLY A 371 -23.77 4.06 -13.12
CA GLY A 371 -24.19 5.04 -14.11
C GLY A 371 -23.22 5.18 -15.27
N ARG A 372 -23.35 6.31 -15.98
CA ARG A 372 -22.38 6.72 -17.00
C ARG A 372 -21.15 7.39 -16.42
N GLY A 373 -21.18 7.77 -15.15
CA GLY A 373 -20.10 8.49 -14.48
C GLY A 373 -20.31 10.00 -14.38
N ASP A 374 -21.36 10.52 -15.04
CA ASP A 374 -21.80 11.91 -14.93
C ASP A 374 -22.89 12.05 -13.86
N GLN A 375 -23.14 13.29 -13.42
CA GLN A 375 -24.20 13.61 -12.45
C GLN A 375 -25.62 13.57 -13.05
N ASP A 376 -25.77 13.38 -14.37
CA ASP A 376 -27.07 13.43 -15.05
C ASP A 376 -27.66 12.02 -15.34
N ASN A 377 -26.86 10.97 -15.23
CA ASN A 377 -27.19 9.61 -15.68
C ASN A 377 -26.71 8.55 -14.70
N PHE A 378 -27.50 8.33 -13.64
CA PHE A 378 -27.17 7.35 -12.61
C PHE A 378 -28.40 6.69 -11.97
N VAL A 379 -28.17 5.50 -11.42
CA VAL A 379 -29.06 4.86 -10.45
C VAL A 379 -28.30 4.77 -9.13
N ALA A 380 -28.82 5.41 -8.09
CA ALA A 380 -28.24 5.40 -6.75
C ALA A 380 -29.12 4.65 -5.76
N LEU A 381 -28.49 3.83 -4.93
CA LEU A 381 -29.09 3.19 -3.77
C LEU A 381 -28.40 3.72 -2.52
N LEU A 382 -29.13 4.52 -1.75
CA LEU A 382 -28.58 5.30 -0.66
C LEU A 382 -29.29 4.98 0.64
N VAL A 383 -28.53 4.77 1.70
CA VAL A 383 -29.05 4.91 3.06
C VAL A 383 -29.36 6.39 3.28
N ALA A 384 -30.62 6.72 3.57
CA ALA A 384 -31.12 8.10 3.59
C ALA A 384 -31.96 8.39 4.84
N ALA A 385 -32.05 9.67 5.18
CA ALA A 385 -33.00 10.16 6.18
C ALA A 385 -34.46 9.92 5.77
N ASN A 386 -35.31 9.71 6.78
CA ASN A 386 -36.76 9.51 6.61
C ASN A 386 -37.50 10.05 7.83
N GLY A 387 -37.47 11.38 8.04
CA GLY A 387 -38.03 11.99 9.25
C GLY A 387 -37.38 11.44 10.54
N GLY A 388 -36.08 11.13 10.48
CA GLY A 388 -35.30 10.53 11.57
C GLY A 388 -35.44 9.01 11.76
N ALA A 389 -36.36 8.33 11.06
CA ALA A 389 -36.48 6.87 11.15
C ALA A 389 -35.38 6.13 10.36
N GLY A 390 -34.78 6.81 9.38
CA GLY A 390 -33.87 6.20 8.40
C GLY A 390 -34.60 5.33 7.37
N GLY A 391 -33.97 5.12 6.23
CA GLY A 391 -34.49 4.29 5.15
C GLY A 391 -33.44 4.05 4.07
N VAL A 392 -33.83 3.34 3.02
CA VAL A 392 -33.03 3.20 1.81
C VAL A 392 -33.78 3.89 0.68
N ALA A 393 -33.16 4.89 0.07
CA ALA A 393 -33.63 5.59 -1.11
C ALA A 393 -33.07 4.92 -2.36
N LEU A 394 -33.96 4.62 -3.32
CA LEU A 394 -33.59 4.23 -4.68
C LEU A 394 -33.95 5.38 -5.61
N VAL A 395 -32.95 5.96 -6.25
CA VAL A 395 -33.10 7.13 -7.12
C VAL A 395 -32.56 6.81 -8.51
N GLN A 396 -33.26 7.29 -9.53
CA GLN A 396 -32.83 7.22 -10.91
C GLN A 396 -32.94 8.59 -11.56
N GLU A 397 -31.83 9.01 -12.14
CA GLU A 397 -31.67 10.21 -12.94
C GLU A 397 -31.36 9.82 -14.39
N VAL A 398 -32.01 10.48 -15.35
CA VAL A 398 -31.70 10.34 -16.78
C VAL A 398 -31.75 11.74 -17.40
N ASP A 399 -30.69 12.11 -18.11
CA ASP A 399 -30.53 13.41 -18.76
C ASP A 399 -30.83 14.60 -17.82
N GLY A 400 -30.32 14.57 -16.58
CA GLY A 400 -30.48 15.64 -15.58
C GLY A 400 -31.91 15.78 -15.05
N THR A 401 -32.72 14.72 -15.20
CA THR A 401 -34.09 14.66 -14.70
C THR A 401 -34.28 13.43 -13.84
N THR A 402 -34.69 13.63 -12.58
CA THR A 402 -35.07 12.52 -11.70
C THR A 402 -36.34 11.83 -12.20
N ILE A 403 -36.22 10.62 -12.74
CA ILE A 403 -37.33 9.83 -13.30
C ILE A 403 -38.00 8.95 -12.23
N SER A 404 -37.23 8.47 -11.25
CA SER A 404 -37.73 7.65 -10.14
C SER A 404 -37.05 8.05 -8.85
N SER A 405 -37.82 8.18 -7.78
CA SER A 405 -37.31 8.38 -6.42
C SER A 405 -38.24 7.66 -5.45
N GLN A 406 -37.71 6.62 -4.80
CA GLN A 406 -38.46 5.75 -3.90
C GLN A 406 -37.74 5.68 -2.56
N LEU A 407 -38.46 5.93 -1.46
CA LEU A 407 -37.93 5.79 -0.11
C LEU A 407 -38.54 4.59 0.58
N PHE A 408 -37.72 3.60 0.89
CA PHE A 408 -38.11 2.37 1.59
C PHE A 408 -37.75 2.49 3.08
N GLY A 409 -38.75 2.36 3.96
CA GLY A 409 -38.58 2.42 5.41
C GLY A 409 -39.02 1.13 6.11
N SER A 410 -39.53 1.25 7.34
CA SER A 410 -39.92 0.11 8.20
C SER A 410 -40.92 -0.85 7.57
N GLY A 411 -41.84 -0.36 6.72
CA GLY A 411 -42.80 -1.19 5.99
C GLY A 411 -42.16 -2.12 4.95
N ALA A 412 -40.94 -1.85 4.52
CA ALA A 412 -40.15 -2.69 3.62
C ALA A 412 -39.15 -3.59 4.38
N GLY A 413 -39.26 -3.69 5.72
CA GLY A 413 -38.31 -4.45 6.54
C GLY A 413 -37.01 -3.68 6.86
N ILE A 414 -36.93 -2.40 6.49
CA ILE A 414 -35.81 -1.52 6.82
C ILE A 414 -36.13 -0.84 8.15
N ALA A 415 -35.81 -1.52 9.26
CA ALA A 415 -35.87 -0.92 10.60
C ALA A 415 -34.81 0.20 10.76
N PRO A 416 -34.88 1.04 11.81
CA PRO A 416 -33.92 2.13 12.00
C PRO A 416 -32.47 1.67 11.86
N LEU A 417 -31.68 2.49 11.16
CA LEU A 417 -30.38 2.08 10.65
C LEU A 417 -29.31 2.00 11.74
N GLY A 418 -29.42 2.78 12.82
CA GLY A 418 -28.67 2.60 14.08
C GLY A 418 -27.19 2.19 13.95
N SER A 419 -26.67 1.49 14.96
CA SER A 419 -25.37 0.82 14.86
C SER A 419 -25.55 -0.52 14.15
N ALA A 420 -25.63 -0.48 12.81
CA ALA A 420 -25.80 -1.66 11.97
C ALA A 420 -24.77 -1.71 10.84
N ILE A 421 -24.56 -2.92 10.32
CA ILE A 421 -23.89 -3.13 9.03
C ILE A 421 -24.97 -3.15 7.95
N VAL A 422 -24.79 -2.35 6.89
CA VAL A 422 -25.72 -2.31 5.77
C VAL A 422 -24.97 -2.58 4.48
N ASP A 423 -25.33 -3.67 3.81
CA ASP A 423 -24.83 -4.01 2.49
C ASP A 423 -25.85 -3.54 1.44
N LEU A 424 -25.39 -2.82 0.41
CA LEU A 424 -26.21 -2.30 -0.68
C LEU A 424 -25.77 -2.95 -1.99
N TYR A 425 -26.72 -3.32 -2.84
CA TYR A 425 -26.48 -4.02 -4.10
C TYR A 425 -27.23 -3.36 -5.26
N LEU A 426 -26.54 -3.10 -6.37
CA LEU A 426 -27.12 -2.71 -7.65
C LEU A 426 -26.73 -3.73 -8.71
N LYS A 427 -27.71 -4.53 -9.16
CA LYS A 427 -27.51 -5.53 -10.22
C LYS A 427 -27.90 -4.93 -11.57
N VAL A 428 -26.93 -4.78 -12.45
CA VAL A 428 -27.11 -4.35 -13.84
C VAL A 428 -27.24 -5.56 -14.73
N ASP A 429 -28.38 -5.69 -15.42
CA ASP A 429 -28.65 -6.78 -16.35
C ASP A 429 -28.56 -6.26 -17.80
N PRO A 430 -27.53 -6.66 -18.57
CA PRO A 430 -27.30 -6.13 -19.91
C PRO A 430 -28.30 -6.63 -20.95
N LEU A 431 -28.99 -7.75 -20.68
CA LEU A 431 -29.97 -8.31 -21.61
C LEU A 431 -31.33 -7.61 -21.50
N THR A 432 -31.75 -7.32 -20.27
CA THR A 432 -33.01 -6.63 -19.99
C THR A 432 -32.85 -5.11 -19.92
N GLN A 433 -31.61 -4.62 -19.83
CA GLN A 433 -31.27 -3.20 -19.67
C GLN A 433 -31.95 -2.62 -18.42
N THR A 434 -31.80 -3.33 -17.30
CA THR A 434 -32.39 -2.91 -16.03
C THR A 434 -31.38 -2.94 -14.90
N VAL A 435 -31.64 -2.11 -13.89
CA VAL A 435 -30.94 -2.12 -12.61
C VAL A 435 -31.91 -2.59 -11.52
N GLN A 436 -31.58 -3.69 -10.85
CA GLN A 436 -32.33 -4.20 -9.71
C GLN A 436 -31.57 -3.92 -8.41
N ALA A 437 -32.19 -3.11 -7.55
CA ALA A 437 -31.67 -2.82 -6.22
C ALA A 437 -31.91 -3.98 -5.25
N GLY A 438 -31.00 -4.12 -4.28
CA GLY A 438 -31.21 -4.96 -3.11
C GLY A 438 -30.35 -4.52 -1.94
N TYR A 439 -30.64 -5.05 -0.76
CA TYR A 439 -29.90 -4.74 0.46
C TYR A 439 -29.79 -5.97 1.36
N ALA A 440 -28.81 -5.97 2.25
CA ALA A 440 -28.74 -6.87 3.39
C ALA A 440 -28.36 -6.09 4.64
N ARG A 441 -28.64 -6.67 5.81
CA ARG A 441 -28.29 -6.07 7.10
C ARG A 441 -27.63 -7.09 7.98
N ASP A 442 -26.61 -6.65 8.71
CA ASP A 442 -25.96 -7.43 9.77
C ASP A 442 -25.58 -8.86 9.33
N GLY A 443 -25.11 -8.99 8.08
CA GLY A 443 -24.75 -10.27 7.46
C GLY A 443 -25.94 -11.17 7.07
N GLY A 444 -27.16 -10.64 7.06
CA GLY A 444 -28.38 -11.34 6.64
C GLY A 444 -28.46 -11.60 5.14
N THR A 445 -29.56 -12.22 4.71
CA THR A 445 -29.79 -12.53 3.29
C THR A 445 -30.13 -11.26 2.49
N ARG A 446 -29.58 -11.14 1.28
CA ARG A 446 -29.95 -10.11 0.30
C ARG A 446 -31.46 -10.13 0.02
N GLN A 447 -32.10 -8.98 0.20
CA GLN A 447 -33.50 -8.72 -0.14
C GLN A 447 -33.58 -7.76 -1.32
N LEU A 448 -34.45 -8.04 -2.29
CA LEU A 448 -34.68 -7.14 -3.42
C LEU A 448 -35.51 -5.94 -3.00
N LEU A 449 -35.20 -4.75 -3.54
CA LEU A 449 -35.91 -3.51 -3.28
C LEU A 449 -36.51 -2.96 -4.58
N GLY A 450 -37.80 -2.64 -4.53
CA GLY A 450 -38.52 -2.10 -5.69
C GLY A 450 -38.57 -3.07 -6.88
N ASN A 451 -39.06 -2.56 -8.00
CA ASN A 451 -39.00 -3.25 -9.30
C ASN A 451 -37.69 -2.88 -10.01
N PRO A 452 -37.22 -3.69 -10.97
CA PRO A 452 -36.09 -3.31 -11.82
C PRO A 452 -36.37 -1.98 -12.53
N LEU A 453 -35.38 -1.07 -12.50
CA LEU A 453 -35.45 0.23 -13.16
C LEU A 453 -34.84 0.13 -14.56
N PRO A 454 -35.52 0.56 -15.62
CA PRO A 454 -34.98 0.51 -16.97
C PRO A 454 -33.87 1.54 -17.15
N ILE A 455 -32.74 1.16 -17.76
CA ILE A 455 -31.63 2.06 -18.10
C ILE A 455 -31.45 2.16 -19.61
N SER A 456 -30.77 3.21 -20.07
CA SER A 456 -30.47 3.39 -21.49
C SER A 456 -29.47 2.35 -21.97
N ALA A 457 -29.69 1.81 -23.17
CA ALA A 457 -28.75 0.88 -23.82
C ALA A 457 -27.33 1.47 -23.96
N GLY A 458 -27.23 2.80 -24.08
CA GLY A 458 -25.94 3.50 -24.20
C GLY A 458 -25.08 3.48 -22.94
N TRP A 459 -25.63 3.10 -21.78
CA TRP A 459 -24.84 2.90 -20.55
C TRP A 459 -23.99 1.62 -20.61
N LEU A 460 -24.29 0.72 -21.54
CA LEU A 460 -23.68 -0.61 -21.67
C LEU A 460 -23.07 -0.79 -23.07
N ALA A 461 -22.61 0.32 -23.67
CA ALA A 461 -21.97 0.26 -24.98
C ALA A 461 -20.65 -0.52 -24.87
N ALA A 462 -20.33 -1.32 -25.89
CA ALA A 462 -19.18 -2.24 -25.87
C ALA A 462 -17.81 -1.54 -25.83
N ASP A 463 -17.77 -0.24 -26.13
CA ASP A 463 -16.63 0.66 -26.06
C ASP A 463 -16.64 1.55 -24.80
N GLY A 464 -17.61 1.36 -23.90
CA GLY A 464 -17.75 2.11 -22.66
C GLY A 464 -17.66 1.23 -21.41
N ALA A 465 -17.19 1.83 -20.31
CA ALA A 465 -17.26 1.23 -18.99
C ALA A 465 -18.53 1.67 -18.24
N LEU A 466 -19.03 0.79 -17.39
CA LEU A 466 -20.03 1.14 -16.39
C LEU A 466 -19.32 1.83 -15.23
N ALA A 467 -19.69 3.07 -14.92
CA ALA A 467 -19.21 3.71 -13.70
C ALA A 467 -19.86 3.05 -12.49
N VAL A 468 -19.03 2.60 -11.55
CA VAL A 468 -19.46 2.05 -10.25
C VAL A 468 -18.78 2.85 -9.16
N GLY A 469 -19.56 3.30 -8.18
CA GLY A 469 -19.02 4.24 -7.20
C GLY A 469 -19.80 4.32 -5.90
N VAL A 470 -19.20 5.02 -4.95
CA VAL A 470 -19.82 5.41 -3.68
C VAL A 470 -20.10 6.91 -3.68
N MET A 471 -21.17 7.32 -3.01
CA MET A 471 -21.51 8.73 -2.91
C MET A 471 -22.13 9.06 -1.56
N ALA A 472 -21.90 10.27 -1.08
CA ALA A 472 -22.63 10.86 0.03
C ALA A 472 -23.13 12.26 -0.32
N THR A 473 -24.38 12.56 -0.01
CA THR A 473 -25.06 13.81 -0.34
C THR A 473 -25.70 14.38 0.92
N SER A 474 -25.64 15.70 1.04
CA SER A 474 -26.47 16.49 1.94
C SER A 474 -27.10 17.57 1.08
N ASN A 475 -28.42 17.53 0.82
CA ASN A 475 -29.08 18.52 -0.05
C ASN A 475 -30.03 19.43 0.73
N GLY A 476 -29.49 20.48 1.35
CA GLY A 476 -30.27 21.41 2.17
C GLY A 476 -29.64 21.67 3.53
N PRO A 477 -30.34 22.37 4.45
CA PRO A 477 -29.70 23.03 5.59
C PRO A 477 -29.23 22.08 6.70
N ALA A 478 -29.18 20.78 6.44
CA ALA A 478 -28.64 19.80 7.36
C ALA A 478 -27.17 20.10 7.63
N ALA A 479 -26.73 19.83 8.86
CA ALA A 479 -25.31 19.94 9.18
C ALA A 479 -24.51 18.88 8.39
N PRO A 480 -23.23 19.14 8.09
CA PRO A 480 -22.34 18.12 7.58
C PRO A 480 -22.35 16.87 8.46
N PHE A 481 -22.18 15.70 7.85
CA PHE A 481 -22.16 14.41 8.54
C PHE A 481 -21.00 13.55 8.06
N THR A 482 -20.70 12.51 8.82
CA THR A 482 -19.64 11.55 8.49
C THR A 482 -20.22 10.38 7.71
N ALA A 483 -19.57 9.99 6.63
CA ALA A 483 -19.94 8.86 5.80
C ALA A 483 -18.79 7.86 5.70
N THR A 484 -19.06 6.58 6.01
CA THR A 484 -18.03 5.54 6.11
C THR A 484 -18.42 4.29 5.33
N TRP A 485 -17.47 3.80 4.53
CA TRP A 485 -17.54 2.56 3.77
C TRP A 485 -16.41 1.62 4.19
N ASP A 486 -16.75 0.33 4.20
CA ASP A 486 -15.81 -0.77 4.46
C ASP A 486 -15.24 -1.33 3.16
N ARG A 487 -16.03 -1.32 2.08
CA ARG A 487 -15.62 -1.89 0.80
C ARG A 487 -16.48 -1.44 -0.36
N ILE A 488 -15.96 -1.63 -1.56
CA ILE A 488 -16.74 -1.70 -2.80
C ILE A 488 -16.31 -2.93 -3.60
N ASP A 489 -17.27 -3.66 -4.15
CA ASP A 489 -17.05 -4.89 -4.91
C ASP A 489 -17.91 -4.87 -6.18
N VAL A 490 -17.41 -5.50 -7.25
CA VAL A 490 -18.15 -5.77 -8.48
C VAL A 490 -17.90 -7.20 -8.90
N TRP A 491 -18.94 -7.98 -9.20
CA TRP A 491 -18.80 -9.34 -9.73
C TRP A 491 -19.84 -9.66 -10.80
N GLN A 492 -19.57 -10.69 -11.60
CA GLN A 492 -20.53 -11.26 -12.53
C GLN A 492 -21.39 -12.31 -11.81
N GLU A 493 -22.71 -12.21 -11.93
CA GLU A 493 -23.63 -13.25 -11.48
C GLU A 493 -23.56 -14.43 -12.47
N PRO A 494 -23.15 -15.63 -12.05
CA PRO A 494 -23.09 -16.78 -12.94
C PRO A 494 -24.49 -17.10 -13.49
N PRO A 495 -24.60 -17.54 -14.75
CA PRO A 495 -25.88 -17.93 -15.30
C PRO A 495 -26.40 -19.18 -14.56
N ASP A 496 -27.69 -19.20 -14.19
CA ASP A 496 -28.38 -20.34 -13.55
C ASP A 496 -28.47 -21.60 -14.45
N ASN A 497 -27.75 -21.64 -15.57
CA ASN A 497 -27.77 -22.76 -16.48
C ASN A 497 -26.89 -23.89 -15.95
N LEU A 498 -27.52 -24.95 -15.44
CA LEU A 498 -26.86 -26.15 -14.91
C LEU A 498 -25.97 -26.88 -15.92
N GLY A 499 -25.99 -26.52 -17.21
CA GLY A 499 -25.22 -27.19 -18.26
C GLY A 499 -25.70 -28.62 -18.52
N ALA A 500 -25.24 -29.22 -19.62
CA ALA A 500 -25.48 -30.62 -19.92
C ALA A 500 -24.29 -31.45 -19.40
N TRP A 501 -24.53 -32.31 -18.41
CA TRP A 501 -23.50 -33.20 -17.86
C TRP A 501 -23.57 -34.57 -18.56
N THR A 502 -22.46 -34.99 -19.19
CA THR A 502 -22.29 -36.36 -19.67
C THR A 502 -21.45 -37.15 -18.68
N ALA A 503 -22.00 -38.26 -18.18
CA ALA A 503 -21.26 -39.19 -17.33
C ALA A 503 -20.08 -39.79 -18.11
N VAL A 504 -18.86 -39.62 -17.60
CA VAL A 504 -17.69 -40.36 -18.08
C VAL A 504 -17.69 -41.71 -17.37
N SER A 505 -18.15 -42.76 -18.05
CA SER A 505 -18.14 -44.12 -17.51
C SER A 505 -16.74 -44.71 -17.56
N ALA A 506 -15.98 -44.57 -16.47
CA ALA A 506 -14.80 -45.38 -16.24
C ALA A 506 -14.62 -45.77 -14.76
N CYS A 507 -14.56 -47.10 -14.57
CA CYS A 507 -13.91 -47.87 -13.51
C CYS A 507 -14.71 -48.23 -12.23
N ASN A 508 -14.76 -49.56 -12.04
CA ASN A 508 -14.96 -50.43 -10.86
C ASN A 508 -15.33 -49.78 -9.52
N GLU A 509 -16.37 -50.36 -8.88
CA GLU A 509 -16.79 -50.23 -7.46
C GLU A 509 -15.87 -49.34 -6.60
N PRO A 510 -16.13 -48.02 -6.54
CA PRO A 510 -15.37 -47.12 -5.70
C PRO A 510 -15.61 -47.46 -4.21
N THR A 511 -14.53 -47.54 -3.44
CA THR A 511 -14.62 -47.64 -1.98
C THR A 511 -14.91 -46.26 -1.40
N ALA A 512 -16.04 -46.08 -0.71
CA ALA A 512 -16.39 -44.82 -0.07
C ALA A 512 -15.32 -44.42 0.96
N ARG A 513 -14.78 -43.20 0.83
CA ARG A 513 -13.95 -42.55 1.84
C ARG A 513 -14.77 -41.39 2.40
N HIS A 514 -14.92 -41.32 3.73
CA HIS A 514 -15.50 -40.14 4.40
C HIS A 514 -14.47 -39.00 4.33
N GLU A 515 -14.37 -38.35 3.18
CA GLU A 515 -13.50 -37.21 2.96
C GLU A 515 -14.34 -35.93 3.05
N ASN A 516 -13.83 -34.95 3.80
CA ASN A 516 -14.37 -33.60 3.72
C ASN A 516 -13.83 -32.97 2.43
N GLY A 517 -14.71 -32.70 1.47
CA GLY A 517 -14.43 -31.79 0.38
C GLY A 517 -14.48 -30.36 0.88
N PHE A 518 -13.59 -29.51 0.40
CA PHE A 518 -13.76 -28.07 0.52
C PHE A 518 -13.66 -27.43 -0.85
N VAL A 519 -14.42 -26.37 -1.04
CA VAL A 519 -14.32 -25.50 -2.20
C VAL A 519 -14.32 -24.07 -1.72
N GLN A 520 -13.45 -23.27 -2.30
CA GLN A 520 -13.58 -21.84 -2.20
C GLN A 520 -14.55 -21.39 -3.29
N PHE A 521 -15.68 -20.80 -2.89
CA PHE A 521 -16.60 -20.13 -3.81
C PHE A 521 -16.64 -18.65 -3.42
N GLU A 522 -16.34 -17.80 -4.38
CA GLU A 522 -16.03 -16.38 -4.14
C GLU A 522 -14.96 -16.23 -3.03
N ARG A 523 -15.30 -15.53 -1.94
CA ARG A 523 -14.43 -15.24 -0.79
C ARG A 523 -14.65 -16.18 0.41
N LYS A 524 -15.45 -17.25 0.25
CA LYS A 524 -15.83 -18.14 1.37
C LYS A 524 -15.38 -19.57 1.09
N PHE A 525 -14.93 -20.24 2.14
CA PHE A 525 -14.66 -21.68 2.11
C PHE A 525 -15.90 -22.44 2.52
N TYR A 526 -16.34 -23.34 1.66
CA TYR A 526 -17.45 -24.24 1.88
C TYR A 526 -16.87 -25.63 2.11
N LEU A 527 -17.16 -26.21 3.27
CA LEU A 527 -16.77 -27.57 3.61
C LEU A 527 -18.00 -28.47 3.48
N LEU A 528 -17.86 -29.60 2.79
CA LEU A 528 -18.88 -30.62 2.61
C LEU A 528 -18.24 -31.99 2.81
N GLY A 529 -18.68 -32.74 3.81
CA GLY A 529 -18.16 -34.06 4.14
C GLY A 529 -19.09 -34.81 5.09
#